data_AF-A0ABD6AIW9-F1
#
_entry.id   AF-A0ABD6AIW9-F1
#
_cell.length_a   1.000
_cell.length_b   1.000
_cell.length_c   1.000
_cell.angle_alpha   90.00
_cell.angle_beta   90.00
_cell.angle_gamma   90.00
#
_symmetry.space_group_name_H-M   'P 1'
#
loop_
_entity.id
_entity.type
_entity.pdbx_description
1 polymer ?
#
loop_
_entity_poly.entity_id
_entity_poly.type
_entity_poly.pdbx_seq_one_letter_code
_entity_poly.pdbx_strand_id
1 'polypeptide(L)' 'MAGDFHRVACGDCENEQVVFGKASSVVSCAVCGTTLATPTGGEAELRGEIVETVEAR' A
#
# COMPACT_ATOMS: atom_id res chain seq x y z
N MET A 1 -15.28 1.72 10.67
CA MET A 1 -13.90 2.18 10.89
C MET A 1 -13.36 2.67 9.55
N ALA A 2 -12.80 3.88 9.49
CA ALA A 2 -12.20 4.38 8.26
C ALA A 2 -10.93 3.56 7.93
N GLY A 3 -10.40 3.72 6.73
CA GLY A 3 -9.12 3.12 6.34
C GLY A 3 -8.00 4.12 6.54
N ASP A 4 -6.82 3.62 6.85
CA ASP A 4 -5.62 4.43 7.06
C ASP A 4 -4.81 4.54 5.76
N PHE A 5 -3.92 5.52 5.69
CA PHE A 5 -2.95 5.64 4.60
C PHE A 5 -1.57 5.23 5.09
N HIS A 6 -0.93 4.31 4.37
CA HIS A 6 0.40 3.80 4.71
C HIS A 6 1.39 4.19 3.62
N ARG A 7 2.58 4.65 3.99
CA ARG A 7 3.72 4.74 3.09
C ARG A 7 4.40 3.38 3.04
N VAL A 8 4.43 2.78 1.86
CA VAL A 8 4.99 1.46 1.60
C VAL A 8 6.21 1.61 0.70
N ALA A 9 7.35 1.07 1.11
CA ALA A 9 8.55 0.94 0.29
C ALA A 9 8.47 -0.33 -0.55
N CYS A 10 8.68 -0.17 -1.86
CA CYS A 10 8.75 -1.28 -2.80
C CYS A 10 10.05 -2.07 -2.62
N GLY A 11 9.95 -3.38 -2.39
CA GLY A 11 11.12 -4.24 -2.22
C GLY A 11 11.99 -4.44 -3.47
N ASP A 12 11.48 -4.11 -4.67
CA ASP A 12 12.19 -4.35 -5.93
C ASP A 12 12.95 -3.14 -6.47
N CYS A 13 12.45 -1.92 -6.21
CA CYS A 13 12.99 -0.68 -6.79
C CYS A 13 13.15 0.45 -5.78
N GLU A 14 12.95 0.15 -4.49
CA GLU A 14 13.10 1.08 -3.36
C GLU A 14 12.15 2.29 -3.42
N ASN A 15 11.22 2.33 -4.38
CA ASN A 15 10.24 3.39 -4.49
C ASN A 15 9.26 3.38 -3.32
N GLU A 16 9.14 4.50 -2.62
CA GLU A 16 8.14 4.72 -1.59
C GLU A 16 6.83 5.25 -2.21
N GLN A 17 5.70 4.64 -1.84
CA GLN A 17 4.38 5.03 -2.32
C GLN A 17 3.37 5.03 -1.18
N VAL A 18 2.50 6.03 -1.15
CA VAL A 18 1.36 6.05 -0.23
C VAL A 18 0.24 5.20 -0.79
N VAL A 19 -0.24 4.24 -0.01
CA VAL A 19 -1.29 3.29 -0.35
C VAL A 19 -2.39 3.34 0.69
N PHE A 20 -3.64 3.24 0.24
CA PHE A 20 -4.79 3.18 1.14
C PHE A 20 -4.95 1.75 1.71
N GLY A 21 -4.97 1.63 3.03
CA GLY A 21 -5.05 0.36 3.76
C GLY A 21 -6.33 -0.44 3.51
N LYS A 22 -7.36 0.15 2.89
CA LYS A 22 -8.58 -0.55 2.44
C LYS A 22 -8.79 -0.42 0.94
N ALA A 23 -7.70 -0.48 0.17
CA ALA A 23 -7.76 -0.45 -1.28
C ALA A 23 -8.73 -1.54 -1.80
N SER A 24 -9.67 -1.13 -2.66
CA SER A 24 -10.65 -2.03 -3.31
C SER A 24 -10.19 -2.54 -4.68
N SER A 25 -9.00 -2.12 -5.12
CA SER A 25 -8.35 -2.53 -6.36
C SER A 25 -6.90 -2.89 -6.09
N VAL A 26 -6.30 -3.66 -6.99
CA VAL A 26 -4.86 -3.94 -6.96
C VAL A 26 -4.10 -2.62 -7.15
N VAL A 27 -3.14 -2.35 -6.28
CA VAL A 27 -2.24 -1.19 -6.39
C VAL A 27 -0.88 -1.68 -6.83
N SER A 28 -0.39 -1.17 -7.95
CA SER A 28 0.95 -1.44 -8.47
C SER A 28 1.88 -0.28 -8.17
N CYS A 29 3.14 -0.60 -7.94
CA CYS A 29 4.23 0.36 -7.85
C CYS A 29 4.26 1.21 -9.12
N ALA A 30 4.26 2.54 -8.94
CA ALA A 30 4.27 3.49 -10.06
C ALA A 30 5.57 3.46 -10.88
N VAL A 31 6.64 2.85 -10.34
CA VAL A 31 7.95 2.79 -10.98
C VAL A 31 8.18 1.47 -11.69
N CYS A 32 8.10 0.33 -10.98
CA CYS A 32 8.40 -0.99 -11.56
C CYS A 32 7.16 -1.82 -11.93
N GLY A 33 5.96 -1.42 -11.51
CA GLY A 33 4.72 -2.15 -11.78
C GLY A 33 4.43 -3.33 -10.84
N THR A 34 5.35 -3.71 -9.94
CA THR A 34 5.11 -4.76 -8.94
C THR A 34 3.89 -4.44 -8.08
N THR A 35 3.08 -5.44 -7.75
CA THR A 35 1.94 -5.28 -6.85
C THR A 35 2.37 -4.88 -5.43
N LEU A 36 1.92 -3.72 -4.98
CA LEU A 36 2.13 -3.20 -3.62
C LEU A 36 0.94 -3.43 -2.70
N ALA A 37 -0.28 -3.53 -3.23
CA ALA A 37 -1.45 -3.92 -2.44
C ALA A 37 -2.44 -4.79 -3.21
N THR A 38 -3.02 -5.77 -2.51
CA THR A 38 -4.10 -6.62 -3.02
C THR A 38 -5.37 -6.40 -2.20
N PRO A 39 -6.52 -6.12 -2.84
CA PRO A 39 -7.76 -5.90 -2.12
C PRO A 39 -8.22 -7.19 -1.43
N THR A 40 -8.71 -7.06 -0.21
CA THR A 40 -9.41 -8.15 0.50
C THR A 40 -10.83 -7.70 0.87
N GLY A 41 -11.58 -8.51 1.62
CA GLY A 41 -12.89 -8.11 2.15
C GLY A 41 -12.84 -6.97 3.20
N GLY A 42 -11.63 -6.57 3.64
CA GLY A 42 -11.42 -5.52 4.63
C GLY A 42 -10.14 -4.74 4.35
N GLU A 43 -9.13 -4.93 5.20
CA GLU A 43 -7.81 -4.32 4.99
C GLU A 43 -7.08 -5.00 3.85
N ALA A 44 -6.56 -4.19 2.92
CA ALA A 44 -5.77 -4.65 1.80
C ALA A 44 -4.47 -5.28 2.31
N GLU A 45 -4.03 -6.34 1.64
CA GLU A 45 -2.74 -6.97 1.90
C GLU A 45 -1.64 -6.11 1.24
N LEU A 46 -0.77 -5.48 2.05
CA LEU A 46 0.37 -4.69 1.57
C LEU A 46 1.61 -5.59 1.38
N ARG A 47 2.25 -5.52 0.21
CA ARG A 47 3.37 -6.38 -0.23
C ARG A 47 4.71 -5.65 -0.30
N GLY A 48 4.98 -4.80 0.69
CA GLY A 48 6.24 -4.07 0.84
C GLY A 48 6.47 -3.70 2.30
N GLU A 49 7.59 -3.03 2.58
CA GLU A 49 7.85 -2.55 3.94
C GLU A 49 6.98 -1.32 4.24
N ILE A 50 6.23 -1.34 5.34
CA ILE A 50 5.46 -0.18 5.79
C ILE A 50 6.41 0.74 6.55
N VAL A 51 6.76 1.87 5.93
CA VAL A 51 7.69 2.85 6.49
C VAL A 51 7.00 3.70 7.55
N GLU A 52 5.79 4.17 7.26
CA GLU A 52 4.99 4.97 8.17
C GLU A 52 3.49 4.89 7.87
N THR A 53 2.65 5.16 8.87
CA THR A 53 1.23 5.46 8.67
C THR A 53 1.07 6.96 8.57
N VAL A 54 0.70 7.45 7.39
CA VAL A 54 0.65 8.88 7.03
C VAL A 54 -0.58 9.55 7.64
N GLU A 55 -1.72 8.86 7.67
CA GLU A 55 -2.94 9.31 8.33
C GLU A 55 -3.71 8.12 8.91
N ALA A 56 -4.12 8.24 10.17
CA ALA A 56 -5.01 7.28 10.84
C ALA A 56 -6.40 7.92 11.03
N ARG A 57 -7.47 7.33 10.48
CA ARG A 57 -8.83 7.92 10.49
C ARG A 57 -9.95 6.96 10.92
#